data_AF-A0AAD5YKD3-F1
#
_entry.id   AF-A0AAD5YKD3-F1
#
_cell.length_a   1.000
_cell.length_b   1.000
_cell.length_c   1.000
_cell.angle_alpha   90.00
_cell.angle_beta   90.00
_cell.angle_gamma   90.00
#
_symmetry.space_group_name_H-M   'P 1'
#
loop_
_entity.id
_entity.type
_entity.pdbx_description
1 polymer ?
#
loop_
_entity_poly.entity_id
_entity_poly.type
_entity_poly.pdbx_seq_one_letter_code
_entity_poly.pdbx_strand_id
1 'polypeptide(L)'
;MRRLLRGSKRIEKRIERFGHKDRIYKSSNHTSTLYTAPLHSRTRTHIQSDSSAIWLERKFDVPKSGTWANENVFEIPIFHPSHSHSSANGKGKAKEEGEQGRYTGLIVFECTPTDGVGDDIEKKYRVLDDCSRLRDIVDMLSTKRHYVPAVVILNWGNQKVDDEFLNMVKKYVEEEVFAGHATMGITTTMNLDEVLSGVLRSVKLDVEGRLVRSLTIRGIFRTFEEEFSNFLVEWLDNCSANGYFDWTLYGQLVQATIGLLNKMGSLVSAMISKSKRDLLSSFDVDAVSSSDATYETAFTWLSRINDRGDTEKIAVDLQSHVNINQGAQPSSNLANDSHPLADFPARTFIQHLLELTVLRTEKHTNVASAQTKQDIPIVDLKAAEELFEATIPVYQTQLNLALNMSVRRSPKRRGMSEETEGASPEAKRLKLATSFATSAAAFTQDIISPPGTPPPYLNGKTHSPSPSIVSNTSIALTETTTGAGSVTSESSPSKQVTVAMLRALTKDMRKKYGSGAGKALQVGSAPSTPASYFTRS
;
A
#
# COMPACT_ATOMS: atom_id res chain seq x y z
N MET A 1 -21.83 12.57 -6.30
CA MET A 1 -21.05 13.08 -5.14
C MET A 1 -21.15 12.24 -3.85
N ARG A 2 -22.33 11.99 -3.24
CA ARG A 2 -22.41 11.23 -1.95
C ARG A 2 -22.02 9.73 -2.00
N ARG A 3 -21.92 9.11 -3.18
CA ARG A 3 -21.43 7.72 -3.34
C ARG A 3 -19.90 7.61 -3.47
N LEU A 4 -19.23 8.62 -4.04
CA LEU A 4 -17.75 8.66 -4.15
C LEU A 4 -17.09 8.91 -2.78
N LEU A 5 -17.69 9.79 -1.95
CA LEU A 5 -17.23 10.03 -0.57
C LEU A 5 -17.42 8.84 0.40
N ARG A 6 -18.25 7.85 0.06
CA ARG A 6 -18.41 6.61 0.86
C ARG A 6 -17.39 5.54 0.51
N GLY A 7 -16.81 5.57 -0.69
CA GLY A 7 -15.73 4.69 -1.10
C GLY A 7 -14.41 5.04 -0.41
N SER A 8 -14.05 6.33 -0.42
CA SER A 8 -12.83 6.86 0.22
C SER A 8 -12.79 6.60 1.75
N LYS A 9 -13.90 6.85 2.47
CA LYS A 9 -14.00 6.52 3.91
C LYS A 9 -13.91 5.02 4.24
N ARG A 10 -14.18 4.14 3.28
CA ARG A 10 -14.06 2.67 3.46
C ARG A 10 -12.62 2.20 3.29
N ILE A 11 -11.83 2.90 2.47
CA ILE A 11 -10.40 2.66 2.29
C ILE A 11 -9.63 3.21 3.49
N GLU A 12 -9.93 4.43 3.96
CA GLU A 12 -9.38 4.99 5.21
C GLU A 12 -9.64 4.10 6.44
N LYS A 13 -10.89 3.62 6.63
CA LYS A 13 -11.22 2.70 7.75
C LYS A 13 -10.63 1.29 7.61
N ARG A 14 -10.15 0.90 6.43
CA ARG A 14 -9.42 -0.35 6.21
C ARG A 14 -7.93 -0.16 6.54
N ILE A 15 -7.39 1.03 6.28
CA ILE A 15 -6.00 1.43 6.61
C ILE A 15 -5.82 1.69 8.12
N GLU A 16 -6.77 2.35 8.79
CA GLU A 16 -6.72 2.54 10.26
C GLU A 16 -6.80 1.21 11.04
N ARG A 17 -7.51 0.21 10.50
CA ARG A 17 -7.56 -1.14 11.10
C ARG A 17 -6.28 -1.96 10.91
N PHE A 18 -5.43 -1.59 9.96
CA PHE A 18 -4.06 -2.12 9.86
C PHE A 18 -3.06 -1.37 10.74
N GLY A 19 -3.36 -0.13 11.14
CA GLY A 19 -2.46 0.73 11.92
C GLY A 19 -2.62 0.70 13.45
N HIS A 20 -3.63 0.01 14.01
CA HIS A 20 -3.94 0.11 15.44
C HIS A 20 -3.90 -1.20 16.23
N LYS A 21 -3.22 -2.23 15.71
CA LYS A 21 -2.69 -3.31 16.55
C LYS A 21 -1.26 -2.94 16.97
N ASP A 22 -1.16 -1.97 17.89
CA ASP A 22 0.01 -1.75 18.72
C ASP A 22 0.17 -2.94 19.68
N ARG A 23 0.62 -4.06 19.12
CA ARG A 23 1.38 -5.05 19.88
C ARG A 23 2.82 -4.57 19.77
N ILE A 24 3.49 -4.38 20.91
CA ILE A 24 4.91 -4.07 20.99
C ILE A 24 5.68 -5.15 20.20
N TYR A 25 5.88 -4.91 18.91
CA TYR A 25 6.74 -5.70 18.06
C TYR A 25 8.12 -5.08 18.20
N LYS A 26 9.00 -5.76 18.95
CA LYS A 26 10.44 -5.55 18.82
C LYS A 26 10.74 -5.56 17.32
N SER A 27 11.43 -4.54 16.84
CA SER A 27 12.01 -4.49 15.50
C SER A 27 12.89 -5.73 15.34
N SER A 28 12.37 -6.82 14.79
CA SER A 28 13.17 -7.98 14.42
C SER A 28 13.90 -7.59 13.14
N ASN A 29 15.21 -7.39 13.23
CA ASN A 29 16.05 -7.34 12.05
C ASN A 29 15.79 -8.63 11.24
N HIS A 30 15.36 -8.49 9.99
CA HIS A 30 14.93 -9.61 9.15
C HIS A 30 16.14 -10.43 8.72
N THR A 31 16.48 -11.43 9.53
CA THR A 31 17.43 -12.48 9.17
C THR A 31 16.76 -13.48 8.26
N SER A 32 17.38 -13.74 7.12
CA SER A 32 17.21 -14.96 6.34
C SER A 32 17.13 -16.17 7.27
N THR A 33 16.08 -16.98 7.17
CA THR A 33 15.78 -18.03 8.15
C THR A 33 15.56 -19.38 7.45
N LEU A 34 16.21 -20.41 7.97
CA LEU A 34 16.02 -21.80 7.57
C LEU A 34 15.01 -22.47 8.51
N TYR A 35 13.96 -23.07 7.95
CA TYR A 35 12.87 -23.67 8.72
C TYR A 35 13.04 -25.19 8.78
N THR A 36 12.93 -25.79 9.96
CA THR A 36 12.94 -27.25 10.19
C THR A 36 11.73 -27.65 11.03
N ALA A 37 11.00 -28.70 10.67
CA ALA A 37 9.87 -29.21 11.47
C ALA A 37 10.35 -30.27 12.50
N PRO A 38 9.63 -30.52 13.63
CA PRO A 38 10.11 -31.27 14.78
C PRO A 38 9.88 -32.78 14.68
N LEU A 39 10.78 -33.48 15.37
CA LEU A 39 10.81 -34.91 15.69
C LEU A 39 9.97 -35.34 16.93
N HIS A 40 9.30 -34.44 17.66
CA HIS A 40 9.16 -34.64 19.12
C HIS A 40 7.96 -35.42 19.69
N SER A 41 6.92 -35.78 18.92
CA SER A 41 5.74 -36.45 19.52
C SER A 41 5.46 -37.87 19.04
N ARG A 42 6.05 -38.34 17.92
CA ARG A 42 5.71 -39.65 17.33
C ARG A 42 6.85 -40.67 17.23
N THR A 43 8.08 -40.28 17.57
CA THR A 43 9.26 -41.16 17.44
C THR A 43 9.42 -42.15 18.60
N ARG A 44 8.71 -42.02 19.72
CA ARG A 44 9.02 -42.80 20.95
C ARG A 44 8.91 -44.33 20.85
N THR A 45 8.26 -44.89 19.84
CA THR A 45 8.16 -46.36 19.69
C THR A 45 9.07 -46.95 18.61
N HIS A 46 9.90 -46.15 17.94
CA HIS A 46 10.84 -46.64 16.91
C HIS A 46 12.25 -46.03 17.03
N ILE A 47 12.69 -45.67 18.25
CA ILE A 47 14.07 -45.24 18.55
C ILE A 47 14.92 -46.48 18.83
N GLN A 48 15.18 -47.30 17.81
CA GLN A 48 16.54 -47.81 17.66
C GLN A 48 17.25 -46.75 16.83
N SER A 49 18.32 -46.18 17.36
CA SER A 49 18.99 -44.98 16.85
C SER A 49 19.19 -45.01 15.33
N ASP A 50 18.28 -44.41 14.58
CA ASP A 50 18.47 -44.24 13.15
C ASP A 50 19.61 -43.21 13.00
N SER A 51 20.76 -43.69 12.52
CA SER A 51 21.95 -42.87 12.29
C SER A 51 21.64 -41.64 11.43
N SER A 52 20.59 -41.72 10.62
CA SER A 52 20.12 -40.68 9.70
C SER A 52 19.40 -39.55 10.45
N ALA A 53 18.62 -39.86 11.49
CA ALA A 53 17.99 -38.86 12.36
C ALA A 53 19.04 -38.11 13.19
N ILE A 54 20.02 -38.84 13.74
CA ILE A 54 21.18 -38.24 14.42
C ILE A 54 21.99 -37.37 13.45
N TRP A 55 22.13 -37.80 12.20
CA TRP A 55 22.80 -37.00 11.17
C TRP A 55 22.06 -35.69 10.91
N LEU A 56 20.74 -35.69 10.76
CA LEU A 56 19.95 -34.46 10.58
C LEU A 56 20.13 -33.49 11.75
N GLU A 57 19.98 -33.97 12.98
CA GLU A 57 20.14 -33.15 14.19
C GLU A 57 21.54 -32.51 14.24
N ARG A 58 22.58 -33.29 13.94
CA ARG A 58 23.97 -32.79 13.90
C ARG A 58 24.23 -31.87 12.72
N LYS A 59 23.62 -32.12 11.56
CA LYS A 59 23.85 -31.35 10.33
C LYS A 59 23.30 -29.93 10.46
N PHE A 60 22.15 -29.79 11.11
CA PHE A 60 21.51 -28.50 11.35
C PHE A 60 21.78 -27.95 12.76
N ASP A 61 22.49 -28.68 13.62
CA ASP A 61 22.78 -28.34 15.02
C ASP A 61 21.54 -27.91 15.83
N VAL A 62 20.41 -28.59 15.61
CA VAL A 62 19.15 -28.34 16.33
C VAL A 62 19.25 -28.96 17.73
N PRO A 63 18.90 -28.26 18.82
CA PRO A 63 18.23 -26.95 18.87
C PRO A 63 19.16 -25.74 19.09
N LYS A 64 20.49 -25.90 19.00
CA LYS A 64 21.44 -24.82 19.33
C LYS A 64 21.53 -23.75 18.26
N SER A 65 21.29 -24.10 17.00
CA SER A 65 21.41 -23.22 15.84
C SER A 65 20.27 -22.21 15.66
N GLY A 66 19.24 -22.24 16.50
CA GLY A 66 18.00 -21.51 16.21
C GLY A 66 16.99 -21.48 17.35
N THR A 67 15.75 -21.16 17.03
CA THR A 67 14.64 -21.04 17.98
C THR A 67 13.36 -21.65 17.44
N TRP A 68 12.53 -22.21 18.32
CA TRP A 68 11.18 -22.68 17.95
C TRP A 68 10.25 -21.48 17.73
N ALA A 69 9.75 -21.33 16.51
CA ALA A 69 8.73 -20.35 16.17
C ALA A 69 7.35 -20.81 16.65
N ASN A 70 7.10 -22.13 16.56
CA ASN A 70 5.97 -22.80 17.19
C ASN A 70 6.34 -24.27 17.48
N GLU A 71 5.36 -25.09 17.86
CA GLU A 71 5.57 -26.52 18.15
C GLU A 71 6.04 -27.34 16.94
N ASN A 72 5.84 -26.84 15.72
CA ASN A 72 6.05 -27.53 14.44
C ASN A 72 7.09 -26.89 13.52
N VAL A 73 7.77 -25.82 13.97
CA VAL A 73 8.64 -25.01 13.12
C VAL A 73 9.79 -24.44 13.96
N PHE A 74 11.00 -24.81 13.59
CA PHE A 74 12.26 -24.35 14.15
C PHE A 74 13.01 -23.50 13.13
N GLU A 75 13.38 -22.30 13.55
CA GLU A 75 13.97 -21.25 12.74
C GLU A 75 15.46 -21.09 13.01
N ILE A 76 16.28 -21.22 11.97
CA ILE A 76 17.74 -21.06 12.01
C ILE A 76 18.12 -19.77 11.26
N PRO A 77 18.59 -18.71 11.94
CA PRO A 77 19.03 -17.50 11.27
C PRO A 77 20.33 -17.76 10.49
N ILE A 78 20.40 -17.32 9.24
CA ILE A 78 21.61 -17.43 8.41
C ILE A 78 22.73 -16.52 8.95
N PHE A 79 22.36 -15.38 9.52
CA PHE A 79 23.31 -14.44 10.12
C PHE A 79 23.10 -14.39 11.62
N HIS A 80 24.17 -14.65 12.36
CA HIS A 80 24.11 -14.59 13.82
C HIS A 80 23.94 -13.12 14.25
N PRO A 81 22.93 -12.79 15.09
CA PRO A 81 22.63 -11.41 15.49
C PRO A 81 23.77 -10.74 16.28
N SER A 82 24.78 -11.49 16.72
CA SER A 82 25.95 -11.00 17.46
C SER A 82 26.96 -10.20 16.62
N HIS A 83 26.85 -10.22 15.28
CA HIS A 83 27.80 -9.51 14.41
C HIS A 83 27.30 -8.14 13.92
N SER A 84 26.02 -7.78 14.08
CA SER A 84 25.47 -6.55 13.49
C SER A 84 25.51 -5.30 14.39
N HIS A 85 25.95 -5.41 15.65
CA HIS A 85 25.86 -4.29 16.61
C HIS A 85 27.18 -3.91 17.31
N SER A 86 28.30 -4.57 17.01
CA SER A 86 29.57 -4.38 17.74
C SER A 86 30.57 -3.41 17.11
N SER A 87 30.27 -2.77 15.97
CA SER A 87 31.22 -1.86 15.30
C SER A 87 30.80 -0.38 15.35
N ALA A 88 30.53 0.16 16.54
CA ALA A 88 30.34 1.60 16.74
C ALA A 88 31.58 2.32 17.32
N ASN A 89 32.62 1.59 17.76
CA ASN A 89 33.77 2.19 18.46
C ASN A 89 35.16 1.89 17.88
N GLY A 90 35.27 1.23 16.73
CA GLY A 90 36.55 0.95 16.08
C GLY A 90 36.89 1.94 14.96
N LYS A 91 37.85 2.84 15.18
CA LYS A 91 38.47 3.70 14.14
C LYS A 91 39.30 2.89 13.13
N GLY A 92 38.76 1.82 12.56
CA GLY A 92 39.38 1.03 11.51
C GLY A 92 38.60 1.20 10.21
N LYS A 93 39.14 1.98 9.27
CA LYS A 93 38.64 2.06 7.88
C LYS A 93 38.90 0.75 7.12
N ALA A 94 38.32 -0.36 7.57
CA ALA A 94 38.25 -1.58 6.78
C ALA A 94 36.99 -1.50 5.91
N LYS A 95 37.18 -1.74 4.62
CA LYS A 95 36.25 -1.51 3.53
C LYS A 95 35.13 -2.57 3.56
N GLU A 96 34.07 -2.36 4.34
CA GLU A 96 32.84 -3.17 4.35
C GLU A 96 31.98 -2.92 3.10
N GLU A 97 32.54 -3.13 1.90
CA GLU A 97 31.83 -2.90 0.62
C GLU A 97 31.05 -4.14 0.10
N GLY A 98 30.95 -5.24 0.87
CA GLY A 98 30.58 -6.54 0.29
C GLY A 98 29.34 -7.29 0.82
N GLU A 99 28.85 -7.02 2.03
CA GLU A 99 27.88 -7.92 2.68
C GLU A 99 26.43 -7.39 2.76
N GLN A 100 26.15 -6.24 2.16
CA GLN A 100 24.77 -5.76 2.06
C GLN A 100 23.98 -6.61 1.05
N GLY A 101 22.98 -7.36 1.53
CA GLY A 101 21.83 -7.74 0.70
C GLY A 101 21.70 -9.20 0.28
N ARG A 102 22.38 -10.17 0.93
CA ARG A 102 22.10 -11.58 0.65
C ARG A 102 20.92 -12.08 1.49
N TYR A 103 19.74 -11.96 0.91
CA TYR A 103 18.52 -12.53 1.46
C TYR A 103 18.27 -13.88 0.81
N THR A 104 18.12 -14.94 1.60
CA THR A 104 17.73 -16.25 1.09
C THR A 104 16.95 -17.01 2.14
N GLY A 105 16.23 -18.05 1.73
CA GLY A 105 15.61 -18.93 2.69
C GLY A 105 15.35 -20.30 2.12
N LEU A 106 15.44 -21.26 3.03
CA LEU A 106 15.31 -22.67 2.74
C LEU A 106 14.38 -23.27 3.78
N ILE A 107 13.37 -23.99 3.32
CA ILE A 107 12.51 -24.80 4.18
C ILE A 107 12.98 -26.23 4.00
N VAL A 108 13.41 -26.85 5.09
CA VAL A 108 13.72 -28.28 5.12
C VAL A 108 12.52 -28.98 5.72
N PHE A 109 11.73 -29.61 4.86
CA PHE A 109 10.45 -30.23 5.21
C PHE A 109 10.60 -31.74 5.31
N GLU A 110 10.40 -32.28 6.50
CA GLU A 110 10.40 -33.72 6.73
C GLU A 110 9.00 -34.31 6.52
N CYS A 111 8.87 -35.26 5.58
CA CYS A 111 7.65 -36.02 5.35
C CYS A 111 7.51 -37.16 6.34
N THR A 112 6.27 -37.48 6.73
CA THR A 112 5.98 -38.61 7.58
C THR A 112 6.21 -39.93 6.81
N PRO A 113 7.02 -40.88 7.31
CA PRO A 113 7.27 -42.13 6.61
C PRO A 113 5.97 -42.91 6.36
N THR A 114 5.80 -43.44 5.14
CA THR A 114 4.66 -44.32 4.81
C THR A 114 5.07 -45.76 4.53
N ASP A 115 6.38 -46.05 4.55
CA ASP A 115 6.92 -47.40 4.45
C ASP A 115 6.43 -48.28 5.62
N GLY A 116 6.03 -49.52 5.31
CA GLY A 116 5.53 -50.48 6.29
C GLY A 116 4.07 -50.27 6.73
N VAL A 117 3.40 -49.21 6.27
CA VAL A 117 1.96 -49.01 6.53
C VAL A 117 1.17 -49.87 5.55
N GLY A 118 0.47 -50.89 6.05
CA GLY A 118 -0.36 -51.76 5.21
C GLY A 118 -1.68 -51.12 4.78
N ASP A 119 -2.21 -50.19 5.59
CA ASP A 119 -3.50 -49.53 5.36
C ASP A 119 -3.35 -48.27 4.50
N ASP A 120 -4.00 -48.26 3.33
CA ASP A 120 -3.98 -47.12 2.40
C ASP A 120 -4.71 -45.90 2.97
N ILE A 121 -5.69 -46.11 3.86
CA ILE A 121 -6.37 -45.01 4.54
C ILE A 121 -5.41 -44.32 5.50
N GLU A 122 -4.67 -45.08 6.31
CA GLU A 122 -3.64 -44.55 7.20
C GLU A 122 -2.54 -43.81 6.42
N LYS A 123 -2.05 -44.37 5.30
CA LYS A 123 -1.10 -43.67 4.42
C LYS A 123 -1.63 -42.32 3.98
N LYS A 124 -2.88 -42.28 3.53
CA LYS A 124 -3.52 -41.03 3.08
C LYS A 124 -3.65 -40.02 4.21
N TYR A 125 -4.00 -40.44 5.42
CA TYR A 125 -4.04 -39.54 6.58
C TYR A 125 -2.67 -38.93 6.90
N ARG A 126 -1.57 -39.69 6.77
CA ARG A 126 -0.20 -39.17 6.97
C ARG A 126 0.16 -38.11 5.92
N VAL A 127 -0.17 -38.35 4.65
CA VAL A 127 0.04 -37.38 3.57
C VAL A 127 -0.79 -36.10 3.81
N LEU A 128 -2.05 -36.23 4.23
CA LEU A 128 -2.91 -35.09 4.55
C LEU A 128 -2.39 -34.27 5.75
N ASP A 129 -1.78 -34.93 6.73
CA ASP A 129 -1.13 -34.29 7.88
C ASP A 129 0.10 -33.46 7.42
N ASP A 130 0.95 -34.03 6.57
CA ASP A 130 2.09 -33.31 5.96
C ASP A 130 1.61 -32.10 5.12
N CYS A 131 0.55 -32.27 4.34
CA CYS A 131 -0.12 -31.19 3.61
C CYS A 131 -0.67 -30.09 4.55
N SER A 132 -1.12 -30.45 5.75
CA SER A 132 -1.54 -29.46 6.75
C SER A 132 -0.34 -28.72 7.33
N ARG A 133 0.71 -29.45 7.74
CA ARG A 133 1.96 -28.87 8.26
C ARG A 133 2.61 -27.90 7.27
N LEU A 134 2.62 -28.23 5.98
CA LEU A 134 3.17 -27.36 4.96
C LEU A 134 2.37 -26.06 4.83
N ARG A 135 1.03 -26.13 4.89
CA ARG A 135 0.16 -24.95 4.90
C ARG A 135 0.43 -24.07 6.11
N ASP A 136 0.59 -24.66 7.29
CA ASP A 136 0.91 -23.91 8.51
C ASP A 136 2.26 -23.17 8.38
N ILE A 137 3.28 -23.81 7.78
CA ILE A 137 4.57 -23.15 7.49
C ILE A 137 4.38 -21.97 6.52
N VAL A 138 3.62 -22.17 5.44
CA VAL A 138 3.35 -21.11 4.46
C VAL A 138 2.62 -19.93 5.10
N ASP A 139 1.62 -20.19 5.95
CA ASP A 139 0.85 -19.16 6.65
C ASP A 139 1.70 -18.39 7.69
N MET A 140 2.78 -19.01 8.17
CA MET A 140 3.75 -18.35 9.06
C MET A 140 4.77 -17.48 8.33
N LEU A 141 4.95 -17.64 7.01
CA LEU A 141 5.91 -16.84 6.26
C LEU A 141 5.53 -15.35 6.33
N SER A 142 6.49 -14.52 6.75
CA SER A 142 6.28 -13.08 6.79
C SER A 142 5.89 -12.52 5.41
N THR A 143 4.87 -11.67 5.38
CA THR A 143 4.50 -10.90 4.18
C THR A 143 5.53 -9.82 3.85
N LYS A 144 6.43 -9.50 4.79
CA LYS A 144 7.51 -8.51 4.64
C LYS A 144 8.87 -9.15 4.35
N ARG A 145 8.89 -10.42 3.98
CA ARG A 145 10.13 -11.12 3.63
C ARG A 145 10.75 -10.53 2.37
N HIS A 146 12.09 -10.58 2.30
CA HIS A 146 12.83 -10.04 1.16
C HIS A 146 13.05 -11.06 0.04
N TYR A 147 12.80 -12.35 0.31
CA TYR A 147 13.12 -13.46 -0.56
C TYR A 147 11.94 -14.42 -0.71
N VAL A 148 11.93 -15.19 -1.79
CA VAL A 148 11.04 -16.34 -1.97
C VAL A 148 11.78 -17.61 -1.51
N PRO A 149 11.33 -18.32 -0.46
CA PRO A 149 12.04 -19.51 0.03
C PRO A 149 11.99 -20.65 -0.97
N ALA A 150 12.98 -21.54 -0.94
CA ALA A 150 12.90 -22.83 -1.60
C ALA A 150 12.62 -23.96 -0.61
N VAL A 151 12.14 -25.11 -1.07
CA VAL A 151 11.80 -26.25 -0.21
C VAL A 151 12.64 -27.47 -0.54
N VAL A 152 13.28 -28.06 0.45
CA VAL A 152 13.91 -29.39 0.37
C VAL A 152 13.05 -30.36 1.15
N ILE A 153 12.49 -31.35 0.45
CA ILE A 153 11.62 -32.37 1.01
C ILE A 153 12.47 -33.57 1.37
N LEU A 154 12.52 -33.90 2.65
CA LEU A 154 13.17 -35.09 3.18
C LEU A 154 12.15 -36.22 3.24
N ASN A 155 12.36 -37.25 2.42
CA ASN A 155 11.51 -38.43 2.42
C ASN A 155 12.25 -39.62 3.04
N TRP A 156 11.67 -40.25 4.05
CA TRP A 156 12.28 -41.40 4.69
C TRP A 156 12.08 -42.66 3.84
N GLY A 157 13.16 -43.42 3.65
CA GLY A 157 13.17 -44.67 2.89
C GLY A 157 13.36 -44.48 1.38
N ASN A 158 13.08 -45.56 0.64
CA ASN A 158 13.21 -45.59 -0.82
C ASN A 158 11.90 -45.25 -1.54
N GLN A 159 10.88 -44.83 -0.79
CA GLN A 159 9.59 -44.51 -1.37
C GLN A 159 9.66 -43.21 -2.18
N LYS A 160 8.81 -43.10 -3.21
CA LYS A 160 8.53 -41.82 -3.86
C LYS A 160 7.62 -41.00 -2.94
N VAL A 161 7.86 -39.68 -2.85
CA VAL A 161 6.94 -38.76 -2.17
C VAL A 161 5.57 -38.84 -2.84
N ASP A 162 4.52 -38.83 -2.05
CA ASP A 162 3.14 -38.91 -2.54
C ASP A 162 2.81 -37.77 -3.51
N ASP A 163 2.10 -38.11 -4.59
CA ASP A 163 1.78 -37.17 -5.66
C ASP A 163 0.82 -36.05 -5.19
N GLU A 164 -0.05 -36.29 -4.20
CA GLU A 164 -0.95 -35.27 -3.64
C GLU A 164 -0.15 -34.16 -2.94
N PHE A 165 0.85 -34.53 -2.13
CA PHE A 165 1.75 -33.58 -1.48
C PHE A 165 2.64 -32.84 -2.49
N LEU A 166 3.23 -33.56 -3.45
CA LEU A 166 4.06 -32.93 -4.50
C LEU A 166 3.24 -31.97 -5.36
N ASN A 167 1.97 -32.26 -5.65
CA ASN A 167 1.10 -31.35 -6.39
C ASN A 167 0.82 -30.06 -5.60
N MET A 168 0.69 -30.12 -4.28
CA MET A 168 0.59 -28.93 -3.43
C MET A 168 1.86 -28.08 -3.49
N VAL A 169 3.04 -28.72 -3.39
CA VAL A 169 4.34 -28.01 -3.49
C VAL A 169 4.50 -27.36 -4.86
N LYS A 170 4.17 -28.07 -5.94
CA LYS A 170 4.21 -27.53 -7.31
C LYS A 170 3.29 -26.34 -7.47
N LYS A 171 2.07 -26.41 -6.93
CA LYS A 171 1.14 -25.28 -6.91
C LYS A 171 1.75 -24.06 -6.21
N TYR A 172 2.43 -24.24 -5.07
CA TYR A 172 3.12 -23.13 -4.40
C TYR A 172 4.32 -22.58 -5.17
N VAL A 173 4.97 -23.39 -6.01
CA VAL A 173 6.00 -22.90 -6.93
C VAL A 173 5.37 -22.09 -8.08
N GLU A 174 4.25 -22.56 -8.63
CA GLU A 174 3.49 -21.84 -9.68
C GLU A 174 2.93 -20.50 -9.20
N GLU A 175 2.48 -20.42 -7.94
CA GLU A 175 1.99 -19.20 -7.29
C GLU A 175 3.13 -18.29 -6.76
N GLU A 176 4.40 -18.62 -7.05
CA GLU A 176 5.60 -17.92 -6.57
C GLU A 176 5.69 -17.78 -5.03
N VAL A 177 5.02 -18.66 -4.29
CA VAL A 177 5.19 -18.80 -2.84
C VAL A 177 6.55 -19.44 -2.54
N PHE A 178 6.97 -20.40 -3.38
CA PHE A 178 8.29 -21.02 -3.35
C PHE A 178 9.10 -20.73 -4.62
N ALA A 179 10.41 -20.53 -4.47
CA ALA A 179 11.33 -20.31 -5.60
C ALA A 179 11.59 -21.60 -6.39
N GLY A 180 11.49 -22.74 -5.72
CA GLY A 180 11.70 -24.07 -6.26
C GLY A 180 11.58 -25.12 -5.17
N HIS A 181 11.63 -26.39 -5.57
CA HIS A 181 11.68 -27.51 -4.64
C HIS A 181 12.64 -28.59 -5.12
N ALA A 182 13.12 -29.41 -4.19
CA ALA A 182 13.77 -30.68 -4.50
C ALA A 182 13.45 -31.72 -3.43
N THR A 183 13.58 -32.98 -3.80
CA THR A 183 13.33 -34.12 -2.90
C THR A 183 14.63 -34.87 -2.65
N MET A 184 14.85 -35.24 -1.40
CA MET A 184 15.97 -36.06 -0.95
C MET A 184 15.42 -37.29 -0.23
N GLY A 185 15.77 -38.48 -0.71
CA GLY A 185 15.51 -39.72 0.00
C GLY A 185 16.53 -39.92 1.13
N ILE A 186 16.06 -40.13 2.35
CA ILE A 186 16.88 -40.49 3.50
C ILE A 186 16.93 -42.01 3.55
N THR A 187 18.09 -42.54 3.15
CA THR A 187 18.41 -43.96 3.20
C THR A 187 19.54 -44.19 4.20
N THR A 188 19.73 -45.42 4.68
CA THR A 188 20.80 -45.77 5.64
C THR A 188 22.21 -45.74 5.03
N THR A 189 22.41 -45.07 3.90
CA THR A 189 23.68 -45.02 3.18
C THR A 189 24.65 -44.00 3.80
N MET A 190 25.96 -44.25 3.65
CA MET A 190 27.01 -43.46 4.34
C MET A 190 27.27 -42.05 3.74
N ASN A 191 26.58 -41.65 2.66
CA ASN A 191 26.91 -40.44 1.89
C ASN A 191 25.80 -39.35 1.89
N LEU A 192 25.05 -39.20 3.00
CA LEU A 192 23.96 -38.21 3.09
C LEU A 192 24.42 -36.76 2.82
N ASP A 193 25.66 -36.42 3.17
CA ASP A 193 26.23 -35.09 2.92
C ASP A 193 26.44 -34.77 1.44
N GLU A 194 26.88 -35.75 0.65
CA GLU A 194 27.06 -35.60 -0.79
C GLU A 194 25.71 -35.46 -1.48
N VAL A 195 24.73 -36.26 -1.06
CA VAL A 195 23.35 -36.21 -1.56
C VAL A 195 22.71 -34.87 -1.24
N LEU A 196 22.78 -34.41 0.02
CA LEU A 196 22.25 -33.10 0.42
C LEU A 196 22.94 -31.98 -0.37
N SER A 197 24.26 -32.03 -0.53
CA SER A 197 25.00 -31.04 -1.31
C SER A 197 24.58 -31.02 -2.77
N GLY A 198 24.34 -32.19 -3.37
CA GLY A 198 23.82 -32.31 -4.73
C GLY A 198 22.41 -31.72 -4.88
N VAL A 199 21.54 -32.00 -3.91
CA VAL A 199 20.16 -31.47 -3.85
C VAL A 199 20.17 -29.96 -3.67
N LEU A 200 20.97 -29.42 -2.76
CA LEU A 200 21.06 -27.97 -2.54
C LEU A 200 21.60 -27.22 -3.77
N ARG A 201 22.46 -27.86 -4.58
CA ARG A 201 22.93 -27.30 -5.85
C ARG A 201 21.88 -27.29 -6.95
N SER A 202 20.91 -28.21 -6.92
CA SER A 202 19.83 -28.27 -7.91
C SER A 202 18.65 -27.37 -7.57
N VAL A 203 18.48 -27.01 -6.29
CA VAL A 203 17.43 -26.10 -5.84
C VAL A 203 17.75 -24.65 -6.23
N LYS A 204 16.81 -24.00 -6.91
CA LYS A 204 16.86 -22.57 -7.20
C LYS A 204 16.58 -21.77 -5.93
N LEU A 205 17.64 -21.25 -5.31
CA LEU A 205 17.54 -20.31 -4.20
C LEU A 205 17.37 -18.88 -4.72
N ASP A 206 16.48 -18.12 -4.09
CA ASP A 206 16.43 -16.68 -4.26
C ASP A 206 17.55 -16.06 -3.43
N VAL A 207 18.58 -15.54 -4.10
CA VAL A 207 19.73 -14.86 -3.49
C VAL A 207 19.68 -13.35 -3.77
N GLU A 208 18.92 -12.96 -4.78
CA GLU A 208 18.77 -11.58 -5.23
C GLU A 208 17.74 -10.81 -4.41
N GLY A 209 16.87 -11.52 -3.69
CA GLY A 209 15.79 -10.92 -2.94
C GLY A 209 14.69 -10.40 -3.85
N ARG A 210 14.09 -11.29 -4.65
CA ARG A 210 13.09 -10.92 -5.69
C ARG A 210 11.87 -10.17 -5.17
N LEU A 211 11.62 -10.15 -3.85
CA LEU A 211 10.48 -9.47 -3.25
C LEU A 211 10.80 -8.03 -2.78
N VAL A 212 12.06 -7.62 -2.85
CA VAL A 212 12.50 -6.26 -2.51
C VAL A 212 13.18 -5.57 -3.67
N ARG A 213 13.21 -4.25 -3.60
CA ARG A 213 13.97 -3.41 -4.51
C ARG A 213 14.87 -2.50 -3.68
N SER A 214 16.18 -2.60 -3.89
CA SER A 214 17.16 -1.74 -3.24
C SER A 214 17.17 -0.36 -3.90
N LEU A 215 16.55 0.63 -3.26
CA LEU A 215 16.41 2.00 -3.77
C LEU A 215 17.02 3.01 -2.79
N THR A 216 17.65 4.06 -3.31
CA THR A 216 17.91 5.26 -2.49
C THR A 216 16.60 6.01 -2.26
N ILE A 217 16.57 6.95 -1.30
CA ILE A 217 15.37 7.79 -1.07
C ILE A 217 14.94 8.49 -2.36
N ARG A 218 15.91 9.04 -3.11
CA ARG A 218 15.68 9.61 -4.44
C ARG A 218 15.10 8.59 -5.42
N GLY A 219 15.60 7.37 -5.41
CA GLY A 219 15.07 6.27 -6.23
C GLY A 219 13.62 5.95 -5.92
N ILE A 220 13.19 6.07 -4.66
CA ILE A 220 11.79 5.91 -4.26
C ILE A 220 10.95 7.10 -4.75
N PHE A 221 11.41 8.34 -4.57
CA PHE A 221 10.69 9.52 -5.11
C PHE A 221 10.50 9.45 -6.63
N ARG A 222 11.49 8.90 -7.35
CA ARG A 222 11.44 8.71 -8.80
C ARG A 222 10.29 7.81 -9.25
N THR A 223 9.78 6.91 -8.42
CA THR A 223 8.64 6.06 -8.80
C THR A 223 7.32 6.81 -8.85
N PHE A 224 7.22 7.96 -8.17
CA PHE A 224 6.05 8.85 -8.21
C PHE A 224 6.20 10.01 -9.21
N GLU A 225 7.41 10.20 -9.76
CA GLU A 225 7.78 11.39 -10.54
C GLU A 225 7.02 11.49 -11.86
N GLU A 226 6.70 10.37 -12.50
CA GLU A 226 5.94 10.35 -13.75
C GLU A 226 4.52 10.91 -13.56
N GLU A 227 3.75 10.34 -12.63
CA GLU A 227 2.39 10.79 -12.31
C GLU A 227 2.36 12.24 -11.79
N PHE A 228 3.35 12.59 -10.95
CA PHE A 228 3.50 13.95 -10.48
C PHE A 228 3.81 14.93 -11.63
N SER A 229 4.70 14.58 -12.55
CA SER A 229 5.05 15.42 -13.69
C SER A 229 3.89 15.60 -14.66
N ASN A 230 3.14 14.53 -14.93
CA ASN A 230 1.93 14.59 -15.76
C ASN A 230 0.91 15.56 -15.17
N PHE A 231 0.66 15.47 -13.85
CA PHE A 231 -0.19 16.41 -13.14
C PHE A 231 0.32 17.86 -13.27
N LEU A 232 1.62 18.10 -13.10
CA LEU A 232 2.18 19.45 -13.18
C LEU A 232 2.08 20.07 -14.57
N VAL A 233 2.42 19.31 -15.62
CA VAL A 233 2.38 19.79 -17.01
C VAL A 233 0.96 20.21 -17.38
N GLU A 234 -0.02 19.34 -17.12
CA GLU A 234 -1.44 19.63 -17.39
C GLU A 234 -1.88 20.96 -16.73
N TRP A 235 -1.54 21.15 -15.45
CA TRP A 235 -2.01 22.31 -14.70
C TRP A 235 -1.21 23.60 -14.96
N LEU A 236 0.07 23.50 -15.30
CA LEU A 236 0.85 24.66 -15.76
C LEU A 236 0.34 25.17 -17.11
N ASP A 237 -0.03 24.27 -18.02
CA ASP A 237 -0.64 24.63 -19.30
C ASP A 237 -2.00 25.33 -19.08
N ASN A 238 -2.80 24.84 -18.14
CA ASN A 238 -4.07 25.48 -17.75
C ASN A 238 -3.87 26.89 -17.15
N CYS A 239 -2.75 27.16 -16.46
CA CYS A 239 -2.42 28.50 -16.00
C CYS A 239 -2.16 29.47 -17.15
N SER A 240 -1.80 28.98 -18.34
CA SER A 240 -1.44 29.79 -19.51
C SER A 240 -2.50 29.79 -20.63
N ALA A 241 -3.61 29.06 -20.46
CA ALA A 241 -4.56 28.74 -21.53
C ALA A 241 -5.31 29.96 -22.12
N ASN A 242 -5.43 31.07 -21.38
CA ASN A 242 -6.24 32.23 -21.77
C ASN A 242 -5.44 33.36 -22.45
N GLY A 243 -4.22 33.08 -22.90
CA GLY A 243 -3.31 34.09 -23.47
C GLY A 243 -2.71 35.06 -22.44
N TYR A 244 -3.04 34.88 -21.16
CA TYR A 244 -2.37 35.48 -20.01
C TYR A 244 -2.14 34.38 -18.96
N PHE A 245 -1.16 34.59 -18.09
CA PHE A 245 -0.86 33.67 -17.00
C PHE A 245 -1.78 33.96 -15.80
N ASP A 246 -2.62 33.01 -15.41
CA ASP A 246 -3.52 33.10 -14.25
C ASP A 246 -2.74 32.84 -12.94
N TRP A 247 -2.17 33.90 -12.36
CA TRP A 247 -1.40 33.85 -11.12
C TRP A 247 -2.20 33.31 -9.92
N THR A 248 -3.52 33.55 -9.88
CA THR A 248 -4.36 33.04 -8.80
C THR A 248 -4.53 31.52 -8.90
N LEU A 249 -4.71 31.00 -10.12
CA LEU A 249 -4.70 29.55 -10.36
C LEU A 249 -3.33 28.95 -10.05
N TYR A 250 -2.25 29.64 -10.42
CA TYR A 250 -0.89 29.20 -10.10
C TYR A 250 -0.64 29.09 -8.59
N GLY A 251 -1.09 30.06 -7.78
CA GLY A 251 -1.00 29.97 -6.32
C GLY A 251 -1.73 28.73 -5.76
N GLN A 252 -2.90 28.40 -6.32
CA GLN A 252 -3.63 27.18 -5.95
C GLN A 252 -2.88 25.92 -6.40
N LEU A 253 -2.25 25.94 -7.58
CA LEU A 253 -1.41 24.85 -8.07
C LEU A 253 -0.24 24.61 -7.12
N VAL A 254 0.51 25.64 -6.72
CA VAL A 254 1.62 25.52 -5.76
C VAL A 254 1.15 24.89 -4.45
N GLN A 255 0.00 25.30 -3.91
CA GLN A 255 -0.56 24.71 -2.70
C GLN A 255 -0.96 23.25 -2.88
N ALA A 256 -1.57 22.88 -4.01
CA ALA A 256 -1.90 21.50 -4.35
C ALA A 256 -0.63 20.64 -4.49
N THR A 257 0.39 21.17 -5.16
CA THR A 257 1.72 20.55 -5.31
C THR A 257 2.37 20.30 -3.97
N ILE A 258 2.37 21.27 -3.04
CA ILE A 258 2.87 21.06 -1.67
C ILE A 258 2.11 19.93 -0.96
N GLY A 259 0.79 19.87 -1.14
CA GLY A 259 -0.04 18.79 -0.61
C GLY A 259 0.33 17.40 -1.17
N LEU A 260 0.58 17.30 -2.48
CA LEU A 260 1.06 16.08 -3.13
C LEU A 260 2.47 15.70 -2.69
N LEU A 261 3.39 16.66 -2.59
CA LEU A 261 4.77 16.43 -2.12
C LEU A 261 4.82 15.97 -0.66
N ASN A 262 4.01 16.58 0.21
CA ASN A 262 3.84 16.09 1.59
C ASN A 262 3.30 14.67 1.62
N LYS A 263 2.33 14.35 0.75
CA LYS A 263 1.81 12.98 0.62
C LYS A 263 2.90 12.01 0.18
N MET A 264 3.69 12.33 -0.86
CA MET A 264 4.85 11.53 -1.30
C MET A 264 5.84 11.33 -0.16
N GLY A 265 6.28 12.41 0.49
CA GLY A 265 7.21 12.35 1.62
C GLY A 265 6.69 11.51 2.78
N SER A 266 5.38 11.55 3.06
CA SER A 266 4.75 10.72 4.08
C SER A 266 4.74 9.23 3.71
N LEU A 267 4.52 8.88 2.44
CA LEU A 267 4.54 7.50 1.95
C LEU A 267 5.97 6.94 1.99
N VAL A 268 6.95 7.71 1.52
CA VAL A 268 8.38 7.34 1.59
C VAL A 268 8.83 7.17 3.05
N SER A 269 8.48 8.10 3.92
CA SER A 269 8.81 8.01 5.35
C SER A 269 8.12 6.82 6.03
N ALA A 270 6.90 6.47 5.60
CA ALA A 270 6.19 5.31 6.12
C ALA A 270 6.86 3.98 5.73
N MET A 271 7.40 3.89 4.51
CA MET A 271 8.14 2.70 4.05
C MET A 271 9.47 2.53 4.78
N ILE A 272 10.18 3.62 5.11
CA ILE A 272 11.52 3.55 5.72
C ILE A 272 11.47 3.54 7.25
N SER A 273 10.83 4.55 7.86
CA SER A 273 10.92 4.81 9.31
C SER A 273 9.58 4.72 10.04
N LYS A 274 8.49 4.38 9.33
CA LYS A 274 7.09 4.35 9.83
C LYS A 274 6.61 5.66 10.46
N SER A 275 7.32 6.77 10.24
CA SER A 275 7.00 8.08 10.78
C SER A 275 6.12 8.85 9.79
N LYS A 276 5.06 9.49 10.30
CA LYS A 276 4.23 10.41 9.54
C LYS A 276 4.49 11.84 10.02
N ARG A 277 5.08 12.66 9.18
CA ARG A 277 5.19 14.12 9.39
C ARG A 277 5.06 14.81 8.05
N ASP A 278 4.36 15.93 8.05
CA ASP A 278 4.35 16.83 6.91
C ASP A 278 5.68 17.58 6.86
N LEU A 279 6.27 17.67 5.67
CA LEU A 279 7.63 18.18 5.46
C LEU A 279 7.64 19.65 5.06
N LEU A 280 6.56 20.13 4.44
CA LEU A 280 6.38 21.49 3.95
C LEU A 280 5.15 22.13 4.59
N SER A 281 5.24 23.41 4.94
CA SER A 281 4.10 24.20 5.44
C SER A 281 3.22 24.67 4.29
N SER A 282 1.98 25.06 4.60
CA SER A 282 1.06 25.66 3.62
C SER A 282 1.65 26.93 2.99
N PHE A 283 1.33 27.14 1.72
CA PHE A 283 1.63 28.34 0.95
C PHE A 283 0.50 29.36 1.07
N ASP A 284 0.85 30.64 1.01
CA ASP A 284 -0.13 31.72 1.10
C ASP A 284 -0.68 32.01 -0.30
N VAL A 285 -1.82 31.42 -0.62
CA VAL A 285 -2.38 31.48 -1.98
C VAL A 285 -2.99 32.85 -2.29
N ASP A 286 -3.52 33.53 -1.28
CA ASP A 286 -4.25 34.78 -1.47
C ASP A 286 -3.32 35.96 -1.80
N ALA A 287 -2.03 35.83 -1.49
CA ALA A 287 -0.99 36.81 -1.82
C ALA A 287 -0.52 36.74 -3.29
N VAL A 288 -0.91 35.70 -4.05
CA VAL A 288 -0.41 35.44 -5.41
C VAL A 288 -1.32 36.11 -6.45
N SER A 289 -1.04 37.37 -6.78
CA SER A 289 -1.80 38.15 -7.77
C SER A 289 -1.01 38.53 -9.03
N SER A 290 0.31 38.48 -8.99
CA SER A 290 1.21 38.86 -10.10
C SER A 290 2.55 38.13 -9.99
N SER A 291 3.40 38.22 -11.02
CA SER A 291 4.77 37.69 -11.02
C SER A 291 5.57 38.22 -9.82
N ASP A 292 5.58 39.55 -9.60
CA ASP A 292 6.30 40.19 -8.50
C ASP A 292 5.76 39.76 -7.12
N ALA A 293 4.42 39.72 -6.96
CA ALA A 293 3.80 39.24 -5.73
C ALA A 293 4.14 37.76 -5.46
N THR A 294 4.33 36.97 -6.52
CA THR A 294 4.75 35.56 -6.41
C THR A 294 6.17 35.45 -5.89
N TYR A 295 7.12 36.28 -6.35
CA TYR A 295 8.47 36.33 -5.78
C TYR A 295 8.46 36.67 -4.29
N GLU A 296 7.77 37.76 -3.90
CA GLU A 296 7.68 38.18 -2.50
C GLU A 296 7.05 37.11 -1.61
N THR A 297 5.98 36.47 -2.10
CA THR A 297 5.30 35.38 -1.40
C THR A 297 6.22 34.15 -1.27
N ALA A 298 6.94 33.79 -2.33
CA ALA A 298 7.88 32.68 -2.34
C ALA A 298 9.04 32.92 -1.37
N PHE A 299 9.67 34.10 -1.38
CA PHE A 299 10.72 34.46 -0.42
C PHE A 299 10.21 34.42 1.02
N THR A 300 9.07 35.04 1.29
CA THR A 300 8.45 35.03 2.62
C THR A 300 8.14 33.61 3.09
N TRP A 301 7.67 32.74 2.19
CA TRP A 301 7.44 31.33 2.50
C TRP A 301 8.75 30.55 2.73
N LEU A 302 9.76 30.72 1.88
CA LEU A 302 11.07 30.08 2.03
C LEU A 302 11.73 30.47 3.35
N SER A 303 11.69 31.76 3.72
CA SER A 303 12.22 32.23 5.00
C SER A 303 11.52 31.60 6.20
N ARG A 304 10.18 31.41 6.13
CA ARG A 304 9.40 30.77 7.21
C ARG A 304 9.76 29.31 7.43
N ILE A 305 10.14 28.60 6.37
CA ILE A 305 10.48 27.18 6.47
C ILE A 305 12.00 26.94 6.59
N ASN A 306 12.82 27.99 6.66
CA ASN A 306 14.29 27.88 6.64
C ASN A 306 14.90 27.48 7.99
N ASP A 307 14.35 26.45 8.65
CA ASP A 307 14.82 26.05 9.98
C ASP A 307 16.27 25.51 9.99
N ARG A 308 16.79 25.10 8.82
CA ARG A 308 18.05 24.36 8.69
C ARG A 308 18.98 24.81 7.55
N GLY A 309 18.72 25.97 6.94
CA GLY A 309 19.49 26.45 5.77
C GLY A 309 19.14 25.76 4.46
N ASP A 310 18.13 24.88 4.44
CA ASP A 310 17.82 24.04 3.28
C ASP A 310 17.22 24.79 2.10
N THR A 311 16.67 25.99 2.35
CA THR A 311 16.04 26.81 1.32
C THR A 311 16.96 27.86 0.73
N GLU A 312 18.18 28.03 1.25
CA GLU A 312 19.10 29.08 0.81
C GLU A 312 19.43 28.96 -0.67
N LYS A 313 19.67 27.74 -1.18
CA LYS A 313 19.94 27.50 -2.60
C LYS A 313 18.79 27.93 -3.50
N ILE A 314 17.56 27.66 -3.06
CA ILE A 314 16.33 28.01 -3.80
C ILE A 314 16.15 29.53 -3.80
N ALA A 315 16.36 30.18 -2.65
CA ALA A 315 16.28 31.63 -2.54
C ALA A 315 17.33 32.33 -3.42
N VAL A 316 18.57 31.84 -3.44
CA VAL A 316 19.63 32.37 -4.30
C VAL A 316 19.29 32.21 -5.78
N ASP A 317 18.76 31.05 -6.17
CA ASP A 317 18.33 30.79 -7.55
C ASP A 317 17.19 31.73 -7.98
N LEU A 318 16.14 31.85 -7.16
CA LEU A 318 15.05 32.82 -7.42
C LEU A 318 15.54 34.26 -7.48
N GLN A 319 16.46 34.66 -6.59
CA GLN A 319 17.04 36.00 -6.60
C GLN A 319 17.85 36.24 -7.88
N SER A 320 18.51 35.21 -8.42
CA SER A 320 19.22 35.32 -9.68
C SER A 320 18.27 35.61 -10.85
N HIS A 321 17.10 34.98 -10.88
CA HIS A 321 16.05 35.27 -11.85
C HIS A 321 15.54 36.70 -11.72
N VAL A 322 15.31 37.19 -10.50
CA VAL A 322 14.95 38.60 -10.26
C VAL A 322 16.02 39.56 -10.81
N ASN A 323 17.29 39.28 -10.55
CA ASN A 323 18.40 40.14 -10.99
C ASN A 323 18.56 40.17 -12.52
N ILE A 324 18.41 39.00 -13.17
CA ILE A 324 18.43 38.89 -14.64
C ILE A 324 17.32 39.76 -15.23
N ASN A 325 16.14 39.72 -14.61
CA ASN A 325 14.96 40.45 -15.05
C ASN A 325 15.09 41.97 -14.87
N GLN A 326 15.75 42.43 -13.80
CA GLN A 326 16.02 43.86 -13.56
C GLN A 326 17.15 44.43 -14.44
N GLY A 327 18.14 43.58 -14.77
CA GLY A 327 19.30 43.95 -15.59
C GLY A 327 18.97 44.10 -17.08
N ALA A 328 17.89 43.47 -17.55
CA ALA A 328 17.34 43.66 -18.89
C ALA A 328 16.62 45.02 -18.99
N GLN A 329 17.36 46.12 -18.85
CA GLN A 329 16.83 47.45 -19.09
C GLN A 329 16.32 47.53 -20.54
N PRO A 330 15.05 47.94 -20.78
CA PRO A 330 14.52 48.08 -22.12
C PRO A 330 15.34 49.15 -22.85
N SER A 331 16.08 48.73 -23.88
CA SER A 331 16.74 49.69 -24.76
C SER A 331 15.65 50.53 -25.43
N SER A 332 15.71 51.83 -25.16
CA SER A 332 14.57 52.72 -25.00
C SER A 332 13.87 53.20 -26.28
N ASN A 333 13.88 52.48 -27.40
CA ASN A 333 13.49 53.08 -28.69
C ASN A 333 12.33 52.44 -29.47
N LEU A 334 11.60 51.45 -28.94
CA LEU A 334 10.33 51.00 -29.53
C LEU A 334 9.22 50.94 -28.48
N ALA A 335 8.46 52.03 -28.36
CA ALA A 335 7.50 52.29 -27.27
C ALA A 335 6.14 51.57 -27.38
N ASN A 336 5.93 50.65 -28.32
CA ASN A 336 4.57 50.13 -28.61
C ASN A 336 4.39 48.61 -28.52
N ASP A 337 5.45 47.83 -28.26
CA ASP A 337 5.28 46.41 -27.99
C ASP A 337 5.23 46.19 -26.48
N SER A 338 4.11 45.64 -26.00
CA SER A 338 3.92 45.15 -24.65
C SER A 338 5.01 44.13 -24.33
N HIS A 339 6.14 44.62 -23.84
CA HIS A 339 7.31 43.82 -23.52
C HIS A 339 6.87 42.79 -22.47
N PRO A 340 7.16 41.50 -22.67
CA PRO A 340 6.85 40.47 -21.70
C PRO A 340 7.57 40.82 -20.40
N LEU A 341 6.81 41.22 -19.38
CA LEU A 341 7.32 41.27 -18.01
C LEU A 341 7.96 39.91 -17.75
N ALA A 342 9.19 39.92 -17.26
CA ALA A 342 9.91 38.68 -17.11
C ALA A 342 9.22 37.80 -16.05
N ASP A 343 8.70 36.68 -16.52
CA ASP A 343 7.79 35.84 -15.75
C ASP A 343 8.54 35.11 -14.64
N PHE A 344 7.88 34.95 -13.50
CA PHE A 344 8.34 34.09 -12.41
C PHE A 344 8.61 32.67 -12.96
N PRO A 345 9.74 32.02 -12.62
CA PRO A 345 10.13 30.72 -13.16
C PRO A 345 9.29 29.59 -12.52
N ALA A 346 8.00 29.57 -12.85
CA ALA A 346 6.95 28.77 -12.21
C ALA A 346 7.29 27.28 -12.12
N ARG A 347 7.82 26.72 -13.22
CA ARG A 347 8.21 25.32 -13.31
C ARG A 347 9.46 25.02 -12.46
N THR A 348 10.48 25.86 -12.55
CA THR A 348 11.73 25.72 -11.78
C THR A 348 11.45 25.79 -10.28
N PHE A 349 10.59 26.71 -9.85
CA PHE A 349 10.20 26.81 -8.44
C PHE A 349 9.54 25.52 -7.93
N ILE A 350 8.60 24.93 -8.68
CA ILE A 350 7.98 23.66 -8.31
C ILE A 350 8.99 22.51 -8.26
N GLN A 351 9.94 22.46 -9.19
CA GLN A 351 11.03 21.48 -9.16
C GLN A 351 11.87 21.61 -7.88
N HIS A 352 12.18 22.83 -7.47
CA HIS A 352 12.87 23.11 -6.21
C HIS A 352 12.08 22.62 -4.99
N LEU A 353 10.73 22.69 -5.02
CA LEU A 353 9.90 22.14 -3.95
C LEU A 353 10.03 20.61 -3.85
N LEU A 354 10.09 19.91 -4.99
CA LEU A 354 10.33 18.47 -5.02
C LEU A 354 11.71 18.13 -4.42
N GLU A 355 12.75 18.83 -4.84
CA GLU A 355 14.12 18.65 -4.32
C GLU A 355 14.21 18.91 -2.81
N LEU A 356 13.55 19.98 -2.33
CA LEU A 356 13.47 20.30 -0.91
C LEU A 356 12.76 19.19 -0.12
N THR A 357 11.68 18.64 -0.68
CA THR A 357 10.93 17.53 -0.05
C THR A 357 11.78 16.27 0.06
N VAL A 358 12.53 15.93 -0.99
CA VAL A 358 13.48 14.82 -0.99
C VAL A 358 14.54 15.03 0.09
N LEU A 359 15.19 16.20 0.12
CA LEU A 359 16.23 16.55 1.09
C LEU A 359 15.71 16.46 2.54
N ARG A 360 14.51 16.99 2.81
CA ARG A 360 13.90 16.90 4.14
C ARG A 360 13.54 15.47 4.52
N THR A 361 13.11 14.65 3.57
CA THR A 361 12.85 13.22 3.81
C THR A 361 14.14 12.47 4.13
N GLU A 362 15.22 12.75 3.40
CA GLU A 362 16.56 12.19 3.66
C GLU A 362 17.02 12.51 5.09
N LYS A 363 16.88 13.77 5.52
CA LYS A 363 17.21 14.19 6.88
C LYS A 363 16.30 13.58 7.94
N HIS A 364 15.00 13.47 7.67
CA HIS A 364 14.02 12.97 8.64
C HIS A 364 14.18 11.47 8.92
N THR A 365 14.54 10.70 7.89
CA THR A 365 14.72 9.24 7.99
C THR A 365 16.05 8.82 8.64
N ASN A 366 16.90 9.79 9.04
CA ASN A 366 18.22 9.58 9.63
C ASN A 366 19.14 8.66 8.79
N VAL A 367 18.99 8.69 7.46
CA VAL A 367 19.85 7.89 6.59
C VAL A 367 21.23 8.54 6.50
N ALA A 368 22.28 7.77 6.83
CA ALA A 368 23.65 8.28 6.98
C ALA A 368 24.23 8.90 5.71
N SER A 369 23.78 8.48 4.52
CA SER A 369 24.21 9.02 3.23
C SER A 369 23.06 9.00 2.23
N ALA A 370 22.98 10.02 1.37
CA ALA A 370 22.01 10.07 0.26
C ALA A 370 22.14 8.88 -0.72
N GLN A 371 23.29 8.21 -0.72
CA GLN A 371 23.57 7.03 -1.56
C GLN A 371 23.26 5.70 -0.89
N THR A 372 22.86 5.70 0.40
CA THR A 372 22.49 4.47 1.09
C THR A 372 21.22 3.90 0.45
N LYS A 373 21.33 2.67 -0.08
CA LYS A 373 20.19 1.92 -0.60
C LYS A 373 19.41 1.31 0.57
N GLN A 374 18.09 1.38 0.48
CA GLN A 374 17.14 0.75 1.39
C GLN A 374 16.41 -0.35 0.62
N ASP A 375 16.26 -1.52 1.24
CA ASP A 375 15.52 -2.63 0.66
C ASP A 375 14.04 -2.43 0.94
N ILE A 376 13.29 -2.01 -0.08
CA ILE A 376 11.87 -1.74 0.03
C ILE A 376 11.07 -2.90 -0.56
N PRO A 377 10.11 -3.50 0.18
CA PRO A 377 9.24 -4.52 -0.37
C PRO A 377 8.48 -4.00 -1.60
N ILE A 378 8.49 -4.78 -2.70
CA ILE A 378 7.82 -4.40 -3.95
C ILE A 378 6.32 -4.19 -3.73
N VAL A 379 5.71 -4.98 -2.85
CA VAL A 379 4.29 -4.87 -2.48
C VAL A 379 4.00 -3.51 -1.82
N ASP A 380 4.88 -3.05 -0.92
CA ASP A 380 4.71 -1.77 -0.24
C ASP A 380 4.91 -0.60 -1.21
N LEU A 381 5.85 -0.72 -2.15
CA LEU A 381 6.08 0.27 -3.20
C LEU A 381 4.85 0.44 -4.11
N LYS A 382 4.30 -0.66 -4.63
CA LYS A 382 3.06 -0.63 -5.44
C LYS A 382 1.87 -0.06 -4.68
N ALA A 383 1.70 -0.48 -3.42
CA ALA A 383 0.63 0.06 -2.58
C ALA A 383 0.80 1.57 -2.34
N ALA A 384 2.03 2.06 -2.21
CA ALA A 384 2.30 3.49 -2.08
C ALA A 384 1.99 4.25 -3.38
N GLU A 385 2.34 3.71 -4.55
CA GLU A 385 2.02 4.25 -5.88
C GLU A 385 0.50 4.39 -6.05
N GLU A 386 -0.27 3.32 -5.82
CA GLU A 386 -1.73 3.33 -5.89
C GLU A 386 -2.36 4.38 -4.93
N LEU A 387 -1.80 4.51 -3.72
CA LEU A 387 -2.27 5.51 -2.75
C LEU A 387 -1.95 6.95 -3.17
N PHE A 388 -0.81 7.16 -3.83
CA PHE A 388 -0.43 8.45 -4.38
C PHE A 388 -1.35 8.84 -5.55
N GLU A 389 -1.52 7.94 -6.52
CA GLU A 389 -2.44 8.12 -7.66
C GLU A 389 -3.86 8.43 -7.19
N ALA A 390 -4.39 7.70 -6.19
CA ALA A 390 -5.71 7.96 -5.64
C ALA A 390 -5.86 9.34 -4.98
N THR A 391 -4.75 10.00 -4.64
CA THR A 391 -4.75 11.35 -4.06
C THR A 391 -4.81 12.45 -5.14
N ILE A 392 -4.29 12.20 -6.34
CA ILE A 392 -4.25 13.18 -7.44
C ILE A 392 -5.65 13.75 -7.80
N PRO A 393 -6.71 12.94 -7.96
CA PRO A 393 -8.05 13.45 -8.30
C PRO A 393 -8.64 14.42 -7.27
N VAL A 394 -8.22 14.33 -6.01
CA VAL A 394 -8.68 15.24 -4.94
C VAL A 394 -8.18 16.66 -5.24
N TYR A 395 -6.89 16.79 -5.54
CA TYR A 395 -6.28 18.07 -5.88
C TYR A 395 -6.72 18.56 -7.27
N GLN A 396 -6.87 17.68 -8.26
CA GLN A 396 -7.45 18.05 -9.55
C GLN A 396 -8.86 18.63 -9.40
N THR A 397 -9.70 18.06 -8.53
CA THR A 397 -11.05 18.60 -8.27
C THR A 397 -11.00 20.00 -7.66
N GLN A 398 -10.06 20.23 -6.74
CA GLN A 398 -9.85 21.55 -6.13
C GLN A 398 -9.40 22.59 -7.16
N LEU A 399 -8.43 22.24 -8.01
CA LEU A 399 -7.92 23.13 -9.05
C LEU A 399 -8.98 23.41 -10.12
N ASN A 400 -9.79 22.41 -10.48
CA ASN A 400 -10.93 22.61 -11.38
C ASN A 400 -11.97 23.58 -10.80
N LEU A 401 -12.21 23.53 -9.49
CA LEU A 401 -13.08 24.50 -8.84
C LEU A 401 -12.48 25.92 -8.92
N ALA A 402 -11.18 26.07 -8.65
CA ALA A 402 -10.49 27.35 -8.75
C ALA A 402 -10.53 27.92 -10.18
N LEU A 403 -10.22 27.10 -11.19
CA LEU A 403 -10.29 27.45 -12.61
C LEU A 403 -11.71 27.89 -13.01
N ASN A 404 -12.74 27.17 -12.60
CA ASN A 404 -14.13 27.56 -12.87
C ASN A 404 -14.50 28.90 -12.22
N MET A 405 -13.92 29.21 -11.05
CA MET A 405 -14.14 30.47 -10.36
C MET A 405 -13.39 31.64 -11.01
N SER A 406 -12.20 31.43 -11.58
CA SER A 406 -11.47 32.47 -12.32
C SER A 406 -12.16 32.80 -13.65
N VAL A 407 -12.57 31.79 -14.41
CA VAL A 407 -13.28 31.98 -15.70
C VAL A 407 -14.60 32.73 -15.54
N ARG A 408 -15.38 32.43 -14.49
CA ARG A 408 -16.70 33.07 -14.26
C ARG A 408 -16.62 34.52 -13.80
N ARG A 409 -15.48 34.96 -13.27
CA ARG A 409 -15.30 36.32 -12.76
C ARG A 409 -14.88 37.31 -13.83
N SER A 410 -14.61 36.87 -15.07
CA SER A 410 -14.45 37.80 -16.19
C SER A 410 -15.73 38.64 -16.27
N PRO A 411 -15.65 39.96 -15.98
CA PRO A 411 -16.82 40.82 -15.96
C PRO A 411 -17.47 40.66 -17.31
N LYS A 412 -18.67 40.06 -17.34
CA LYS A 412 -19.50 39.98 -18.53
C LYS A 412 -19.67 41.42 -18.96
N ARG A 413 -18.81 41.88 -19.88
CA ARG A 413 -18.82 43.22 -20.46
C ARG A 413 -20.27 43.39 -20.87
N ARG A 414 -21.04 44.12 -20.05
CA ARG A 414 -22.27 44.71 -20.53
C ARG A 414 -21.75 45.56 -21.66
N GLY A 415 -21.95 45.10 -22.89
CA GLY A 415 -21.80 45.98 -24.02
C GLY A 415 -22.60 47.21 -23.64
N MET A 416 -21.93 48.36 -23.54
CA MET A 416 -22.63 49.60 -23.78
C MET A 416 -23.15 49.45 -25.20
N SER A 417 -24.33 48.86 -25.33
CA SER A 417 -25.19 49.11 -26.47
C SER A 417 -25.38 50.61 -26.42
N GLU A 418 -24.84 51.32 -27.40
CA GLU A 418 -25.22 52.69 -27.66
C GLU A 418 -26.75 52.75 -27.60
N GLU A 419 -27.24 53.61 -26.71
CA GLU A 419 -28.63 54.02 -26.69
C GLU A 419 -28.91 54.70 -28.03
N THR A 420 -29.46 53.95 -29.00
CA THR A 420 -30.23 54.59 -30.05
C THR A 420 -31.49 55.13 -29.39
N GLU A 421 -31.57 56.45 -29.29
CA GLU A 421 -32.75 57.20 -28.86
C GLU A 421 -34.00 56.68 -29.61
N GLY A 422 -34.92 56.06 -28.88
CA GLY A 422 -36.16 55.54 -29.42
C GLY A 422 -37.21 55.44 -28.32
N ALA A 423 -38.21 56.31 -28.40
CA ALA A 423 -39.21 56.60 -27.38
C ALA A 423 -39.99 55.38 -26.80
N SER A 424 -40.32 55.53 -25.51
CA SER A 424 -41.49 55.04 -24.73
C SER A 424 -42.66 54.41 -25.53
N PRO A 425 -43.42 53.40 -25.03
CA PRO A 425 -44.10 53.50 -23.73
C PRO A 425 -44.23 52.23 -22.85
N GLU A 426 -44.17 52.48 -21.54
CA GLU A 426 -45.19 52.14 -20.52
C GLU A 426 -45.90 50.76 -20.56
N ALA A 427 -45.54 49.84 -19.65
CA ALA A 427 -46.50 48.95 -18.98
C ALA A 427 -45.92 48.16 -17.78
N LYS A 428 -46.44 48.50 -16.59
CA LYS A 428 -46.83 47.64 -15.45
C LYS A 428 -45.78 46.71 -14.77
N ARG A 429 -45.24 47.26 -13.68
CA ARG A 429 -45.15 46.69 -12.31
C ARG A 429 -45.55 45.22 -12.15
N LEU A 430 -44.61 44.39 -11.69
CA LEU A 430 -44.91 43.36 -10.68
C LEU A 430 -43.84 43.37 -9.58
N LYS A 431 -44.28 43.74 -8.37
CA LYS A 431 -43.56 43.64 -7.10
C LYS A 431 -43.54 42.16 -6.68
N LEU A 432 -42.38 41.59 -6.43
CA LEU A 432 -42.21 40.56 -5.40
C LEU A 432 -40.87 40.77 -4.70
N ALA A 433 -40.96 41.07 -3.41
CA ALA A 433 -39.85 41.06 -2.47
C ALA A 433 -39.56 39.61 -2.07
N THR A 434 -38.29 39.28 -1.82
CA THR A 434 -37.90 38.65 -0.55
C THR A 434 -36.39 38.72 -0.38
N SER A 435 -36.03 39.29 0.75
CA SER A 435 -34.73 39.35 1.40
C SER A 435 -34.16 37.97 1.72
N PHE A 436 -32.88 37.76 1.42
CA PHE A 436 -32.04 36.84 2.17
C PHE A 436 -30.73 37.54 2.51
N ALA A 437 -30.55 37.77 3.82
CA ALA A 437 -29.34 38.31 4.40
C ALA A 437 -28.24 37.24 4.39
N THR A 438 -27.10 37.61 3.82
CA THR A 438 -25.85 36.88 3.86
C THR A 438 -25.27 36.98 5.27
N SER A 439 -25.17 35.87 5.98
CA SER A 439 -24.36 35.78 7.21
C SER A 439 -23.07 35.06 6.86
N ALA A 440 -21.97 35.82 6.87
CA ALA A 440 -20.62 35.29 6.87
C ALA A 440 -20.26 34.87 8.29
N ALA A 441 -19.87 33.61 8.49
CA ALA A 441 -19.14 33.17 9.67
C ALA A 441 -18.33 31.91 9.36
N ALA A 442 -17.02 32.07 9.55
CA ALA A 442 -16.01 31.12 10.02
C ALA A 442 -16.28 29.61 9.88
N PHE A 443 -15.43 28.94 9.09
CA PHE A 443 -15.19 27.51 9.18
C PHE A 443 -14.27 27.22 10.37
N THR A 444 -14.80 26.61 11.42
CA THR A 444 -14.09 25.70 12.34
C THR A 444 -14.94 24.45 12.53
N GLN A 445 -14.26 23.31 12.65
CA GLN A 445 -14.84 21.97 12.77
C GLN A 445 -15.69 21.83 14.05
N ASP A 446 -16.90 21.26 13.95
CA ASP A 446 -17.19 19.92 14.51
C ASP A 446 -18.67 19.48 14.36
N ILE A 447 -18.79 18.18 14.07
CA ILE A 447 -19.84 17.19 14.41
C ILE A 447 -21.22 17.70 14.88
N ILE A 448 -22.30 17.38 14.14
CA ILE A 448 -23.59 16.78 14.59
C ILE A 448 -24.55 16.60 13.39
N SER A 449 -25.30 15.49 13.39
CA SER A 449 -26.26 14.97 12.38
C SER A 449 -27.41 15.91 11.96
N PRO A 450 -28.03 15.73 10.76
CA PRO A 450 -29.26 16.44 10.39
C PRO A 450 -30.55 15.59 10.49
N PRO A 451 -31.69 16.18 10.91
CA PRO A 451 -33.02 15.58 10.75
C PRO A 451 -33.58 15.89 9.35
N GLY A 452 -34.47 15.01 8.88
CA GLY A 452 -35.06 15.07 7.55
C GLY A 452 -36.36 15.88 7.48
N THR A 453 -36.52 16.59 6.36
CA THR A 453 -37.82 17.00 5.79
C THR A 453 -37.67 17.18 4.26
N PRO A 454 -38.69 16.78 3.46
CA PRO A 454 -38.63 16.75 2.00
C PRO A 454 -39.08 18.08 1.35
N PRO A 455 -38.61 18.44 0.15
CA PRO A 455 -39.14 19.57 -0.61
C PRO A 455 -40.31 19.19 -1.53
N PRO A 456 -41.21 20.16 -1.85
CA PRO A 456 -42.43 19.93 -2.61
C PRO A 456 -42.21 19.98 -4.14
N TYR A 457 -43.16 19.34 -4.82
CA TYR A 457 -43.36 19.23 -6.27
C TYR A 457 -43.41 20.58 -7.00
N LEU A 458 -42.77 20.65 -8.17
CA LEU A 458 -43.11 21.60 -9.22
C LEU A 458 -42.93 20.96 -10.61
N ASN A 459 -44.02 21.04 -11.38
CA ASN A 459 -44.24 20.55 -12.74
C ASN A 459 -43.37 21.28 -13.78
N GLY A 460 -42.94 20.55 -14.81
CA GLY A 460 -42.40 21.13 -16.03
C GLY A 460 -42.05 20.07 -17.07
N LYS A 461 -43.00 19.82 -18.00
CA LYS A 461 -42.91 18.91 -19.15
C LYS A 461 -41.72 19.27 -20.07
N THR A 462 -40.97 18.26 -20.52
CA THR A 462 -40.57 18.09 -21.94
C THR A 462 -40.05 16.66 -22.20
N HIS A 463 -40.79 15.96 -23.06
CA HIS A 463 -40.37 14.91 -24.02
C HIS A 463 -39.54 13.69 -23.57
N SER A 464 -40.26 12.58 -23.45
CA SER A 464 -39.82 11.17 -23.53
C SER A 464 -39.38 10.77 -24.96
N PRO A 465 -38.56 9.71 -25.09
CA PRO A 465 -39.16 8.43 -25.46
C PRO A 465 -38.79 7.27 -24.51
N SER A 466 -39.69 6.29 -24.49
CA SER A 466 -39.80 5.14 -23.59
C SER A 466 -38.61 4.17 -23.55
N PRO A 467 -38.45 3.41 -22.45
CA PRO A 467 -37.52 2.29 -22.36
C PRO A 467 -38.19 0.98 -22.81
N SER A 468 -37.54 0.24 -23.69
CA SER A 468 -37.89 -1.15 -24.01
C SER A 468 -37.43 -2.07 -22.88
N ILE A 469 -38.40 -2.77 -22.30
CA ILE A 469 -38.25 -3.92 -21.41
C ILE A 469 -37.81 -5.11 -22.25
N VAL A 470 -36.62 -5.66 -22.01
CA VAL A 470 -36.26 -7.01 -22.45
C VAL A 470 -35.39 -7.70 -21.39
N SER A 471 -36.04 -8.61 -20.66
CA SER A 471 -35.65 -9.98 -20.35
C SER A 471 -34.26 -10.31 -19.79
N ASN A 472 -34.29 -10.80 -18.54
CA ASN A 472 -33.73 -12.07 -18.06
C ASN A 472 -32.63 -12.74 -18.92
N THR A 473 -31.37 -12.55 -18.55
CA THR A 473 -30.28 -13.47 -18.89
C THR A 473 -30.20 -14.57 -17.85
N SER A 474 -30.97 -15.64 -18.09
CA SER A 474 -30.73 -16.96 -17.52
C SER A 474 -29.52 -17.55 -18.23
N ILE A 475 -28.49 -17.89 -17.46
CA ILE A 475 -27.32 -18.65 -17.92
C ILE A 475 -27.78 -20.06 -18.24
N ALA A 476 -27.89 -20.40 -19.52
CA ALA A 476 -28.01 -21.77 -19.98
C ALA A 476 -26.60 -22.37 -20.06
N LEU A 477 -26.31 -23.35 -19.20
CA LEU A 477 -25.22 -24.30 -19.45
C LEU A 477 -25.67 -25.22 -20.58
N THR A 478 -25.04 -25.08 -21.75
CA THR A 478 -25.05 -26.09 -22.79
C THR A 478 -23.98 -27.13 -22.47
N GLU A 479 -24.39 -28.30 -22.03
CA GLU A 479 -23.58 -29.52 -22.10
C GLU A 479 -23.57 -30.00 -23.54
N THR A 480 -22.44 -29.81 -24.22
CA THR A 480 -22.11 -30.50 -25.47
C THR A 480 -21.47 -31.83 -25.10
N THR A 481 -22.27 -32.92 -25.13
CA THR A 481 -21.76 -34.29 -25.09
C THR A 481 -22.23 -35.02 -26.34
N THR A 482 -21.34 -35.10 -27.33
CA THR A 482 -21.53 -35.93 -28.53
C THR A 482 -20.66 -37.18 -28.43
N GLY A 483 -21.32 -38.34 -28.30
CA GLY A 483 -20.85 -39.68 -28.70
C GLY A 483 -19.85 -40.37 -27.76
N ALA A 484 -19.94 -41.66 -27.47
CA ALA A 484 -20.86 -42.70 -27.88
C ALA A 484 -20.74 -43.88 -26.90
N GLY A 485 -21.84 -44.56 -26.62
CA GLY A 485 -21.84 -45.94 -26.17
C GLY A 485 -22.42 -46.21 -24.78
N SER A 486 -23.42 -47.09 -24.78
CA SER A 486 -23.60 -48.16 -23.80
C SER A 486 -24.59 -47.93 -22.64
N VAL A 487 -25.71 -48.68 -22.78
CA VAL A 487 -26.45 -49.43 -21.75
C VAL A 487 -27.46 -48.68 -20.86
N THR A 488 -28.70 -49.12 -21.08
CA THR A 488 -29.93 -48.98 -20.30
C THR A 488 -29.74 -49.02 -18.78
N SER A 489 -30.17 -47.94 -18.10
CA SER A 489 -30.55 -48.00 -16.68
C SER A 489 -31.60 -46.93 -16.36
N GLU A 490 -32.66 -47.36 -15.68
CA GLU A 490 -33.78 -46.53 -15.22
C GLU A 490 -33.29 -45.45 -14.27
N SER A 491 -33.33 -44.18 -14.70
CA SER A 491 -32.96 -43.03 -13.87
C SER A 491 -34.18 -42.37 -13.28
N SER A 492 -34.19 -42.29 -11.94
CA SER A 492 -35.17 -41.55 -11.15
C SER A 492 -35.11 -40.05 -11.47
N PRO A 493 -36.22 -39.30 -11.41
CA PRO A 493 -36.22 -37.88 -11.76
C PRO A 493 -35.32 -37.09 -10.80
N SER A 494 -34.29 -36.46 -11.35
CA SER A 494 -33.40 -35.56 -10.63
C SER A 494 -34.22 -34.38 -10.07
N LYS A 495 -34.33 -34.32 -8.74
CA LYS A 495 -35.00 -33.21 -8.06
C LYS A 495 -34.21 -31.93 -8.34
N GLN A 496 -34.71 -31.10 -9.24
CA GLN A 496 -34.17 -29.76 -9.50
C GLN A 496 -34.27 -28.92 -8.22
N VAL A 497 -33.13 -28.67 -7.60
CA VAL A 497 -33.03 -27.79 -6.43
C VAL A 497 -33.11 -26.35 -6.91
N THR A 498 -34.21 -25.67 -6.56
CA THR A 498 -34.39 -24.26 -6.93
C THR A 498 -33.68 -23.33 -5.96
N VAL A 499 -33.35 -22.12 -6.41
CA VAL A 499 -32.77 -21.05 -5.57
C VAL A 499 -33.67 -20.74 -4.36
N ALA A 500 -34.99 -20.96 -4.47
CA ALA A 500 -35.93 -20.80 -3.36
C ALA A 500 -35.70 -21.86 -2.25
N MET A 501 -35.42 -23.11 -2.61
CA MET A 501 -35.09 -24.16 -1.64
C MET A 501 -33.78 -23.87 -0.90
N LEU A 502 -32.76 -23.36 -1.61
CA LEU A 502 -31.50 -22.95 -0.98
C LEU A 502 -31.70 -21.80 0.01
N ARG A 503 -32.50 -20.78 -0.36
CA ARG A 503 -32.84 -19.66 0.55
C ARG A 503 -33.63 -20.13 1.77
N ALA A 504 -34.56 -21.08 1.59
CA ALA A 504 -35.30 -21.68 2.70
C ALA A 504 -34.36 -22.43 3.66
N LEU A 505 -33.43 -23.23 3.13
CA LEU A 505 -32.43 -23.95 3.92
C LEU A 505 -31.52 -22.99 4.71
N THR A 506 -31.08 -21.88 4.10
CA THR A 506 -30.24 -20.89 4.80
C THR A 506 -31.01 -20.19 5.92
N LYS A 507 -32.31 -19.92 5.73
CA LYS A 507 -33.17 -19.31 6.75
C LYS A 507 -33.40 -20.26 7.92
N ASP A 508 -33.54 -21.55 7.66
CA ASP A 508 -33.76 -22.58 8.67
C ASP A 508 -32.47 -22.87 9.47
N MET A 509 -31.31 -22.93 8.80
CA MET A 509 -29.99 -22.98 9.44
C MET A 509 -29.75 -21.79 10.37
N ARG A 510 -30.08 -20.56 9.92
CA ARG A 510 -29.94 -19.35 10.74
C ARG A 510 -30.88 -19.36 11.95
N LYS A 511 -32.09 -19.92 11.81
CA LYS A 511 -33.03 -20.07 12.94
C LYS A 511 -32.54 -21.10 13.95
N LYS A 512 -31.99 -22.22 13.48
CA LYS A 512 -31.57 -23.35 14.32
C LYS A 512 -30.29 -23.06 15.10
N TYR A 513 -29.36 -22.29 14.52
CA TYR A 513 -28.06 -22.02 15.12
C TYR A 513 -27.82 -20.56 15.52
N GLY A 514 -28.61 -19.61 15.02
CA GLY A 514 -28.38 -18.17 15.27
C GLY A 514 -29.01 -17.61 16.54
N SER A 515 -29.87 -18.36 17.24
CA SER A 515 -30.65 -17.84 18.37
C SER A 515 -30.08 -18.14 19.77
N GLY A 516 -28.88 -18.75 19.85
CA GLY A 516 -28.30 -19.23 21.12
C GLY A 516 -27.28 -18.29 21.80
N ALA A 517 -26.83 -17.21 21.16
CA ALA A 517 -25.78 -16.35 21.69
C ALA A 517 -26.36 -15.11 22.41
N GLY A 518 -26.82 -15.26 23.66
CA GLY A 518 -27.27 -14.09 24.41
C GLY A 518 -27.94 -14.32 25.75
N LYS A 519 -27.47 -15.24 26.60
CA LYS A 519 -27.74 -15.23 28.04
C LYS A 519 -26.57 -15.90 28.78
N ALA A 520 -25.54 -15.11 29.07
CA ALA A 520 -24.46 -15.50 29.97
C ALA A 520 -24.74 -14.96 31.39
N LEU A 521 -24.57 -15.89 32.33
CA LEU A 521 -24.81 -15.82 33.76
C LEU A 521 -24.12 -14.65 34.47
N GLN A 522 -24.85 -14.06 35.44
CA GLN A 522 -24.27 -13.41 36.61
C GLN A 522 -23.90 -14.47 37.65
N VAL A 523 -22.60 -14.61 37.91
CA VAL A 523 -21.96 -15.21 39.09
C VAL A 523 -20.73 -14.32 39.27
N GLY A 524 -20.36 -13.73 40.40
CA GLY A 524 -20.47 -14.06 41.81
C GLY A 524 -19.25 -13.38 42.43
N SER A 525 -19.46 -12.59 43.48
CA SER A 525 -18.52 -11.72 44.17
C SER A 525 -17.22 -12.41 44.64
N ALA A 526 -16.07 -11.75 44.42
CA ALA A 526 -14.77 -12.12 45.01
C ALA A 526 -14.44 -11.25 46.24
N PRO A 527 -13.74 -11.80 47.26
CA PRO A 527 -13.41 -11.10 48.49
C PRO A 527 -12.10 -10.29 48.41
N SER A 528 -12.03 -9.29 49.28
CA SER A 528 -10.95 -8.32 49.49
C SER A 528 -9.62 -8.90 49.97
N THR A 529 -8.52 -8.44 49.39
CA THR A 529 -7.13 -8.67 49.85
C THR A 529 -6.62 -7.43 50.61
N PRO A 530 -5.88 -7.57 51.73
CA PRO A 530 -5.43 -6.43 52.53
C PRO A 530 -4.10 -5.84 52.06
N ALA A 531 -3.91 -4.57 52.41
CA ALA A 531 -2.74 -3.74 52.16
C ALA A 531 -1.51 -4.21 52.96
N SER A 532 -0.33 -4.18 52.31
CA SER A 532 0.97 -4.26 52.98
C SER A 532 1.81 -3.03 52.66
N TYR A 533 2.22 -2.35 53.73
CA TYR A 533 3.13 -1.22 53.80
C TYR A 533 4.53 -1.59 53.26
N PHE A 534 5.17 -0.66 52.54
CA PHE A 534 6.61 -0.65 52.33
C PHE A 534 7.21 0.61 52.95
N THR A 535 8.01 0.42 53.99
CA THR A 535 8.87 1.43 54.61
C THR A 535 10.22 1.49 53.92
N ARG A 536 10.77 2.72 53.89
CA ARG A 536 12.13 3.09 53.50
C ARG A 536 13.22 2.32 54.24
N SER A 537 14.30 2.06 53.51
CA SER A 537 15.69 2.36 53.90
C SER A 537 16.53 2.49 52.64
#